data_AF-A0A5C8KCT8-F1
#
_entry.id   AF-A0A5C8KCT8-F1
#
_cell.length_a   1.000
_cell.length_b   1.000
_cell.length_c   1.000
_cell.angle_alpha   90.00
_cell.angle_beta   90.00
_cell.angle_gamma   90.00
#
_symmetry.space_group_name_H-M   'P 1'
#
loop_
_entity.id
_entity.type
_entity.pdbx_description
1 polymer ?
#
loop_
_entity_poly.entity_id
_entity_poly.type
_entity_poly.pdbx_seq_one_letter_code
_entity_poly.pdbx_strand_id
1 'polypeptide(L)'
;AGGLMVPLNKRYLVIDLVQQLGLEVVLVSRNYLGSINHTLLTAEVLRYRKIPVAGIIFNGEENASSEDFIVKYTGLRRLPSIRQEADFCKDTVAAYAEQFKGHL
;
A
#
# COMPACT_ATOMS: atom_id res chain seq x y z
N ALA A 1 -11.48 1.56 9.21
CA ALA A 1 -11.02 2.10 7.92
C ALA A 1 -10.07 3.25 8.21
N GLY A 2 -8.86 3.23 7.65
CA GLY A 2 -7.96 4.37 7.83
C GLY A 2 -6.59 4.20 7.21
N GLY A 3 -6.02 5.30 6.72
CA GLY A 3 -4.62 5.40 6.32
C GLY A 3 -3.70 5.72 7.50
N LEU A 4 -2.42 5.93 7.21
CA LEU A 4 -1.37 6.13 8.21
C LEU A 4 -1.60 7.33 9.15
N MET A 5 -2.25 8.38 8.66
CA MET A 5 -2.50 9.61 9.43
C MET A 5 -3.84 9.59 10.19
N VAL A 6 -4.50 8.43 10.30
CA VAL A 6 -5.74 8.31 11.07
C VAL A 6 -5.43 8.31 12.57
N PRO A 7 -6.24 9.00 13.40
CA PRO A 7 -6.07 8.97 14.85
C PRO A 7 -6.23 7.56 15.42
N LEU A 8 -5.21 7.10 16.13
CA LEU A 8 -5.28 5.91 16.99
C LEU A 8 -5.94 6.27 18.33
N ASN A 9 -5.65 7.47 18.84
CA ASN A 9 -6.31 8.08 19.99
C ASN A 9 -6.12 9.61 19.93
N LYS A 10 -6.45 10.33 21.02
CA LYS A 10 -6.35 11.80 21.09
C LYS A 10 -4.93 12.36 20.90
N ARG A 11 -3.89 11.53 21.00
CA ARG A 11 -2.48 11.95 20.98
C ARG A 11 -1.66 11.29 19.87
N TYR A 12 -2.06 10.12 19.41
CA TYR A 12 -1.29 9.30 18.48
C TYR A 12 -2.08 8.99 17.21
N LEU A 13 -1.37 8.97 16.09
CA LEU A 13 -1.83 8.47 14.79
C LEU A 13 -1.34 7.03 14.58
N VAL A 14 -1.91 6.32 13.61
CA VAL A 14 -1.45 4.97 13.22
C VAL A 14 0.03 4.97 12.83
N ILE A 15 0.51 6.01 12.13
CA ILE A 15 1.91 6.12 11.74
C ILE A 15 2.87 6.21 12.93
N ASP A 16 2.42 6.77 14.06
CA ASP A 16 3.26 6.85 15.26
C ASP A 16 3.46 5.46 15.87
N LEU A 17 2.43 4.61 15.83
CA LEU A 17 2.55 3.20 16.21
C LEU A 17 3.50 2.44 15.28
N VAL A 18 3.36 2.62 13.96
CA VAL A 18 4.25 1.99 12.96
C VAL A 18 5.71 2.38 13.25
N GLN A 19 5.96 3.67 13.52
CA GLN A 19 7.30 4.17 13.85
C GLN A 19 7.84 3.56 15.15
N GLN A 20 7.01 3.39 16.18
CA GLN A 20 7.40 2.76 17.45
C GLN A 20 7.73 1.27 17.30
N LEU A 21 7.04 0.56 16.41
CA LEU A 21 7.30 -0.85 16.15
C LEU A 21 8.62 -1.08 15.41
N GLY A 22 9.15 -0.06 14.71
CA GLY A 22 10.39 -0.17 13.96
C GLY A 22 10.33 -1.17 12.79
N LEU A 23 9.12 -1.47 12.31
CA LEU A 23 8.88 -2.41 11.22
C LEU A 23 8.82 -1.70 9.88
N GLU A 24 9.16 -2.45 8.83
CA GLU A 24 8.91 -2.04 7.45
C GLU A 24 7.42 -2.18 7.10
N VAL A 25 6.93 -1.32 6.21
CA VAL A 25 5.53 -1.35 5.74
C VAL A 25 5.41 -1.76 4.29
N VAL A 26 4.28 -2.38 3.96
CA VAL A 26 3.80 -2.50 2.57
C VAL A 26 2.73 -1.45 2.33
N LEU A 27 2.93 -0.58 1.34
CA LEU A 27 1.95 0.43 0.97
C LEU A 27 0.89 -0.20 0.05
N VAL A 28 -0.40 0.00 0.34
CA VAL A 28 -1.48 -0.45 -0.53
C VAL A 28 -2.15 0.76 -1.17
N SER A 29 -2.18 0.80 -2.51
CA SER A 29 -2.85 1.85 -3.28
C SER A 29 -4.04 1.27 -4.03
N ARG A 30 -5.25 1.74 -3.71
CA ARG A 30 -6.43 1.39 -4.51
C ARG A 30 -6.42 2.20 -5.80
N ASN A 31 -6.75 1.59 -6.93
CA ASN A 31 -6.93 2.28 -8.18
C ASN A 31 -8.30 2.99 -8.21
N TYR A 32 -8.26 4.32 -8.21
CA TYR A 32 -9.41 5.22 -8.38
C TYR A 32 -8.91 6.64 -8.72
N LEU A 33 -9.81 7.53 -9.15
CA LEU A 33 -9.46 8.93 -9.41
C LEU A 33 -8.97 9.62 -8.12
N GLY A 34 -7.74 10.15 -8.15
CA GLY A 34 -7.09 10.76 -7.00
C GLY A 34 -6.12 9.84 -6.24
N SER A 35 -6.08 8.55 -6.57
CA SER A 35 -5.14 7.58 -5.97
C SER A 35 -3.67 7.96 -6.15
N ILE A 36 -3.27 8.56 -7.28
CA ILE A 36 -1.91 9.08 -7.50
C ILE A 36 -1.54 10.03 -6.37
N ASN A 37 -2.31 11.11 -6.18
CA ASN A 37 -2.02 12.11 -5.15
C ASN A 37 -1.96 11.48 -3.75
N HIS A 38 -2.95 10.67 -3.38
CA HIS A 38 -2.95 10.04 -2.05
C HIS A 38 -1.76 9.11 -1.85
N THR A 39 -1.36 8.36 -2.87
CA THR A 39 -0.21 7.45 -2.79
C THR A 39 1.08 8.22 -2.64
N LEU A 40 1.28 9.28 -3.44
CA LEU A 40 2.47 10.13 -3.36
C LEU A 40 2.58 10.81 -2.00
N LEU A 41 1.50 11.42 -1.50
CA LEU A 41 1.48 12.04 -0.18
C LEU A 41 1.78 11.03 0.93
N THR A 42 1.26 9.81 0.82
CA THR A 42 1.52 8.74 1.79
C THR A 42 2.99 8.29 1.75
N ALA A 43 3.57 8.11 0.56
CA ALA A 43 4.97 7.75 0.38
C ALA A 43 5.91 8.85 0.90
N GLU A 44 5.58 10.13 0.67
CA GLU A 44 6.33 11.27 1.19
C GLU A 44 6.33 11.33 2.72
N VAL A 45 5.18 11.08 3.35
CA VAL A 45 5.08 11.04 4.81
C VAL A 45 5.90 9.89 5.40
N LEU A 46 5.85 8.70 4.79
CA LEU A 46 6.67 7.55 5.20
C LEU A 46 8.17 7.88 5.11
N ARG A 47 8.59 8.47 3.99
CA ARG A 47 9.98 8.92 3.76
C ARG A 47 10.42 9.97 4.77
N TYR A 48 9.58 10.99 5.02
CA TYR A 48 9.85 12.05 6.00
C TYR A 48 10.02 11.48 7.42
N ARG A 49 9.19 10.50 7.80
CA ARG A 49 9.27 9.81 9.10
C ARG A 49 10.36 8.72 9.13
N LYS A 50 11.11 8.53 8.05
CA LYS A 50 12.15 7.49 7.90
C LYS A 50 11.63 6.07 8.16
N ILE A 51 10.38 5.80 7.79
CA ILE A 51 9.79 4.47 7.88
C ILE A 51 10.10 3.72 6.58
N PRO A 52 10.80 2.57 6.63
CA PRO A 52 11.11 1.79 5.44
C PRO A 52 9.84 1.23 4.81
N VAL A 53 9.85 1.10 3.48
CA VAL A 53 8.72 0.59 2.69
C VAL A 53 9.21 -0.55 1.81
N ALA A 54 8.73 -1.77 2.07
CA ALA A 54 9.13 -3.00 1.36
C ALA A 54 8.72 -2.95 -0.12
N GLY A 55 7.62 -2.26 -0.38
CA GLY A 55 7.07 -2.07 -1.71
C GLY A 55 5.64 -1.59 -1.67
N ILE A 56 5.04 -1.54 -2.85
CA ILE A 56 3.66 -1.11 -3.08
C ILE A 56 2.85 -2.20 -3.77
N ILE A 57 1.65 -2.45 -3.25
CA ILE A 57 0.62 -3.30 -3.86
C ILE A 57 -0.48 -2.39 -4.42
N PHE A 58 -0.88 -2.61 -5.67
CA PHE A 58 -2.06 -1.98 -6.23
C PHE A 58 -3.29 -2.87 -6.02
N ASN A 59 -4.43 -2.24 -5.75
CA ASN A 59 -5.68 -2.94 -5.46
C ASN A 59 -6.83 -2.42 -6.34
N GLY A 60 -7.55 -3.32 -7.02
CA GLY A 60 -8.73 -3.01 -7.83
C GLY A 60 -8.49 -3.19 -9.34
N GLU A 61 -9.32 -2.54 -10.15
CA GLU A 61 -9.16 -2.52 -11.61
C GLU A 61 -7.83 -1.88 -12.01
N GLU A 62 -7.11 -2.51 -12.93
CA GLU A 62 -5.78 -2.05 -13.33
C GLU A 62 -5.83 -0.67 -13.98
N ASN A 63 -4.89 0.20 -13.60
CA ASN A 63 -4.64 1.44 -14.30
C ASN A 63 -3.13 1.58 -14.54
N ALA A 64 -2.64 0.91 -15.58
CA ALA A 64 -1.20 0.78 -15.85
C ALA A 64 -0.47 2.14 -15.91
N SER A 65 -1.07 3.17 -16.51
CA SER A 65 -0.44 4.50 -16.60
C SER A 65 -0.27 5.16 -15.22
N SER A 66 -1.27 5.06 -14.35
CA SER A 66 -1.20 5.61 -12.99
C SER A 66 -0.23 4.82 -12.12
N GLU A 67 -0.30 3.48 -12.17
CA GLU A 67 0.58 2.60 -11.43
C GLU A 67 2.05 2.79 -11.82
N ASP A 68 2.33 2.93 -13.12
CA ASP A 68 3.69 3.17 -13.65
C ASP A 68 4.22 4.52 -13.21
N PHE A 69 3.38 5.56 -13.24
CA PHE A 69 3.77 6.88 -12.76
C PHE A 69 4.11 6.85 -11.27
N ILE A 70 3.26 6.24 -10.44
CA ILE A 70 3.48 6.12 -8.99
C ILE A 70 4.80 5.39 -8.70
N VAL A 71 5.04 4.24 -9.33
CA VAL A 71 6.27 3.45 -9.09
C VAL A 71 7.51 4.24 -9.51
N LYS A 72 7.50 4.86 -10.68
CA LYS A 72 8.64 5.66 -11.16
C LYS A 72 8.91 6.89 -10.29
N TYR A 73 7.86 7.58 -9.86
CA TYR A 73 8.00 8.80 -9.06
C TYR A 73 8.45 8.49 -7.63
N THR A 74 7.87 7.47 -7.00
CA THR A 74 8.17 7.12 -5.60
C THR A 74 9.44 6.29 -5.46
N GLY A 75 9.86 5.58 -6.51
CA GLY A 75 10.96 4.62 -6.46
C GLY A 75 10.64 3.34 -5.68
N LEU A 76 9.38 3.13 -5.27
CA LEU A 76 8.98 1.95 -4.52
C LEU A 76 8.95 0.70 -5.41
N ARG A 77 9.41 -0.42 -4.88
CA ARG A 77 9.30 -1.73 -5.54
C ARG A 77 7.82 -2.09 -5.76
N ARG A 78 7.42 -2.36 -7.00
CA ARG A 78 6.10 -2.93 -7.31
C ARG A 78 6.05 -4.38 -6.81
N LEU A 79 5.12 -4.67 -5.92
CA LEU A 79 4.76 -6.01 -5.48
C LEU A 79 3.58 -6.53 -6.31
N PRO A 80 3.29 -7.85 -6.29
CA PRO A 80 2.10 -8.39 -6.93
C PRO A 80 0.83 -7.65 -6.50
N SER A 81 -0.01 -7.28 -7.48
CA SER A 81 -1.25 -6.54 -7.27
C SER A 81 -2.42 -7.48 -6.93
N ILE A 82 -3.41 -6.97 -6.21
CA ILE A 82 -4.69 -7.66 -5.95
C ILE A 82 -5.72 -7.08 -6.91
N ARG A 83 -6.35 -7.92 -7.73
CA ARG A 83 -7.36 -7.47 -8.70
C ARG A 83 -8.72 -7.30 -8.03
N GLN A 84 -9.62 -6.59 -8.72
CA GLN A 84 -11.01 -6.54 -8.31
C GLN A 84 -11.67 -7.89 -8.61
N GLU A 85 -12.14 -8.55 -7.55
CA GLU A 85 -12.84 -9.83 -7.61
C GLU A 85 -14.33 -9.62 -7.34
N ALA A 86 -15.18 -10.44 -7.96
CA ALA A 86 -16.62 -10.41 -7.71
C ALA A 86 -16.94 -10.88 -6.28
N ASP A 87 -16.25 -11.92 -5.81
CA ASP A 87 -16.35 -12.47 -4.46
C ASP A 87 -14.96 -12.75 -3.88
N PHE A 88 -14.74 -12.25 -2.66
CA PHE A 88 -13.55 -12.60 -1.87
C PHE A 88 -13.88 -13.75 -0.93
N CYS A 89 -13.68 -14.98 -1.40
CA CYS A 89 -13.81 -16.19 -0.60
C CYS A 89 -12.45 -16.77 -0.21
N LYS A 90 -12.46 -17.87 0.55
CA LYS A 90 -11.24 -18.56 0.99
C LYS A 90 -10.35 -18.97 -0.19
N ASP A 91 -10.96 -19.44 -1.29
CA ASP A 91 -10.22 -19.92 -2.46
C ASP A 91 -9.54 -18.76 -3.19
N THR A 92 -10.21 -17.62 -3.31
CA THR A 92 -9.63 -16.38 -3.88
C THR A 92 -8.41 -15.93 -3.07
N VAL A 93 -8.52 -15.89 -1.73
CA VAL A 93 -7.40 -15.52 -0.87
C VAL A 93 -6.25 -16.52 -0.98
N ALA A 94 -6.55 -17.82 -1.03
CA ALA A 94 -5.54 -18.87 -1.22
C ALA A 94 -4.81 -18.72 -2.56
N ALA A 95 -5.52 -18.41 -3.64
CA ALA A 95 -4.92 -18.18 -4.95
C ALA A 95 -3.93 -16.99 -4.94
N TYR A 96 -4.32 -15.85 -4.35
CA TYR A 96 -3.39 -14.72 -4.17
C TYR A 96 -2.21 -15.06 -3.27
N ALA A 97 -2.44 -15.79 -2.17
CA ALA A 97 -1.38 -16.21 -1.27
C ALA A 97 -0.34 -17.09 -2.00
N GLU A 98 -0.79 -18.05 -2.82
CA GLU A 98 0.10 -18.86 -3.66
C GLU A 98 0.83 -18.01 -4.70
N GLN A 99 0.14 -17.10 -5.38
CA GLN A 99 0.74 -16.19 -6.36
C GLN A 99 1.83 -15.31 -5.73
N PHE A 100 1.66 -14.90 -4.48
CA PHE A 100 2.56 -13.98 -3.79
C PHE A 100 3.78 -14.71 -3.19
N LYS A 101 3.76 -16.05 -3.13
CA LYS A 101 4.94 -16.84 -2.69
C LYS A 101 6.16 -16.49 -3.55
N GLY A 102 7.29 -16.27 -2.89
CA GLY A 102 8.57 -15.92 -3.54
C GLY A 102 8.71 -14.46 -3.99
N HIS A 103 7.68 -13.63 -3.81
CA HIS A 103 7.70 -12.22 -4.20
C HIS A 103 7.77 -11.25 -3.01
N LEU A 104 7.47 -11.76 -1.80
CA LEU A 104 7.56 -11.04 -0.52
C LEU A 104 8.89 -11.33 0.17
#